data_AF-A0A3D1TA28-F1
#
_entry.id   AF-A0A3D1TA28-F1
#
_cell.length_a   1.000
_cell.length_b   1.000
_cell.length_c   1.000
_cell.angle_alpha   90.00
_cell.angle_beta   90.00
_cell.angle_gamma   90.00
#
_symmetry.space_group_name_H-M   'P 1'
#
loop_
_entity.id
_entity.type
_entity.pdbx_description
1 polymer ?
#
loop_
_entity_poly.entity_id
_entity_poly.type
_entity_poly.pdbx_seq_one_letter_code
_entity_poly.pdbx_strand_id
1 'polypeptide(L)'
;MKPVREKVLVLGLDGLDPGLLERWMDEGKLPNFARLRQMGGYARLGTNLPPQSPAAWSTFATGANPGRHGVFGFLRRLPENYYPDLALFGIDRSGMSP
;
A
#
# COMPACT_ATOMS: atom_id res chain seq x y z
N MET A 1 -28.74 -0.56 -23.06
CA MET A 1 -28.42 -0.13 -21.68
C MET A 1 -27.16 -0.88 -21.25
N LYS A 2 -26.06 -0.21 -20.85
CA LYS A 2 -24.87 -0.91 -20.35
C LYS A 2 -25.22 -1.56 -19.00
N PRO A 3 -24.86 -2.82 -18.74
CA PRO A 3 -25.10 -3.43 -17.44
C PRO A 3 -24.40 -2.62 -16.36
N VAL A 4 -25.14 -2.24 -15.32
CA VAL A 4 -24.58 -1.58 -14.14
C VAL A 4 -23.78 -2.63 -13.41
N ARG A 5 -22.44 -2.59 -13.58
CA ARG A 5 -21.54 -3.36 -12.74
C ARG A 5 -21.53 -2.70 -11.36
N GLU A 6 -21.51 -3.52 -10.32
CA GLU A 6 -21.30 -3.05 -8.95
C GLU A 6 -20.04 -2.19 -8.89
N LYS A 7 -20.15 -1.00 -8.30
CA LYS A 7 -19.02 -0.08 -8.15
C LYS A 7 -18.26 -0.47 -6.89
N VAL A 8 -16.94 -0.59 -7.01
CA VAL A 8 -16.04 -0.84 -5.88
C VAL A 8 -15.26 0.42 -5.56
N LEU A 9 -15.22 0.81 -4.28
CA LEU A 9 -14.36 1.86 -3.76
C LEU A 9 -13.32 1.21 -2.85
N VAL A 10 -12.04 1.48 -3.11
CA VAL A 10 -10.95 1.09 -2.22
C VAL A 10 -10.36 2.35 -1.59
N LEU A 11 -10.30 2.38 -0.26
CA LEU A 11 -9.73 3.47 0.52
C LEU A 11 -8.44 2.98 1.18
N GLY A 12 -7.32 3.60 0.84
CA GLY A 12 -6.06 3.39 1.55
C GLY A 12 -5.76 4.60 2.44
N LEU A 13 -5.35 4.33 3.68
CA LEU A 13 -5.06 5.33 4.70
C LEU A 13 -3.58 5.20 5.09
N ASP A 14 -2.75 6.15 4.69
CA ASP A 14 -1.31 6.11 4.98
C ASP A 14 -1.04 6.37 6.47
N GLY A 15 -0.13 5.58 7.06
CA GLY A 15 0.23 5.68 8.47
C GLY A 15 -0.88 5.28 9.47
N LEU A 16 -1.93 4.58 9.03
CA LEU A 16 -2.98 4.11 9.92
C LEU A 16 -2.48 2.97 10.82
N ASP A 17 -2.15 3.27 12.07
CA ASP A 17 -1.80 2.26 13.06
C ASP A 17 -3.04 1.44 13.48
N PRO A 18 -3.04 0.12 13.30
CA PRO A 18 -4.21 -0.68 13.60
C PRO A 18 -4.48 -0.85 15.11
N GLY A 19 -3.48 -0.65 15.98
CA GLY A 19 -3.68 -0.61 17.44
C GLY A 19 -4.42 0.64 17.91
N LEU A 20 -4.03 1.82 17.39
CA LEU A 20 -4.75 3.07 17.65
C LEU A 20 -6.18 3.03 17.09
N LEU A 21 -6.34 2.48 15.88
CA LEU A 21 -7.66 2.35 15.26
C LEU A 21 -8.61 1.51 16.12
N GLU A 22 -8.18 0.33 16.57
CA GLU A 22 -8.97 -0.54 17.45
C GLU A 22 -9.29 0.15 18.77
N ARG A 23 -8.29 0.73 19.44
CA ARG A 23 -8.49 1.44 20.71
C ARG A 23 -9.54 2.55 20.59
N TRP A 24 -9.48 3.35 19.54
CA TRP A 24 -10.43 4.45 19.35
C TRP A 24 -11.82 3.99 18.88
N MET A 25 -11.93 2.84 18.20
CA MET A 25 -13.24 2.22 17.96
C MET A 25 -13.86 1.76 19.28
N ASP A 26 -13.09 1.11 20.16
CA ASP A 26 -13.55 0.59 21.44
C ASP A 26 -13.90 1.72 22.43
N GLU A 27 -13.18 2.86 22.38
CA GLU A 27 -13.51 4.09 23.10
C GLU A 27 -14.76 4.83 22.54
N GLY A 28 -15.37 4.32 21.45
CA GLY A 28 -16.53 4.94 20.81
C GLY A 28 -16.22 6.20 19.98
N LYS A 29 -14.95 6.53 19.76
CA LYS A 29 -14.51 7.74 19.03
C LYS A 29 -14.59 7.59 17.51
N LEU A 30 -14.58 6.36 17.01
CA LEU A 30 -14.64 6.05 15.58
C LEU A 30 -15.88 5.22 15.19
N PRO A 31 -17.10 5.78 15.35
CA PRO A 31 -18.35 5.02 15.17
C PRO A 31 -18.53 4.49 13.74
N ASN A 32 -18.02 5.21 12.73
CA ASN A 32 -18.11 4.77 11.34
C ASN A 32 -17.19 3.57 11.03
N PHE A 33 -15.97 3.55 11.58
CA PHE A 33 -15.09 2.39 11.43
C PHE A 33 -15.62 1.18 12.21
N ALA A 34 -16.16 1.39 13.42
CA ALA A 34 -16.80 0.34 14.20
C ALA A 34 -17.98 -0.28 13.43
N ARG A 35 -18.83 0.55 12.80
CA ARG A 35 -19.92 0.09 11.93
C ARG A 35 -19.41 -0.71 10.72
N LEU A 36 -18.36 -0.24 10.04
CA LEU A 36 -17.75 -0.97 8.92
C LEU A 36 -17.21 -2.34 9.33
N ARG A 37 -16.55 -2.42 10.50
CA ARG A 37 -16.07 -3.68 11.09
C ARG A 37 -17.21 -4.67 11.38
N GLN A 38 -18.39 -4.19 11.79
CA GLN A 38 -19.56 -5.04 12.09
C GLN A 38 -20.32 -5.48 10.84
N MET A 39 -20.36 -4.66 9.80
CA MET A 39 -21.10 -4.96 8.57
C MET A 39 -20.40 -5.96 7.64
N GLY A 40 -19.11 -6.21 7.85
CA GLY A 40 -18.30 -7.06 6.99
C GLY A 40 -17.15 -7.72 7.74
N GLY A 41 -16.06 -7.99 7.03
CA GLY A 41 -14.85 -8.57 7.62
C GLY A 41 -13.86 -7.49 8.08
N TYR A 42 -13.16 -7.78 9.18
CA TYR A 42 -12.01 -7.01 9.64
C TYR A 42 -10.87 -7.96 9.98
N ALA A 43 -9.67 -7.70 9.46
CA ALA A 43 -8.48 -8.48 9.74
C ALA A 43 -7.24 -7.59 9.76
N ARG A 44 -6.30 -7.92 10.64
CA ARG A 44 -4.94 -7.37 10.62
C ARG A 44 -4.20 -7.93 9.40
N LEU A 45 -3.59 -7.06 8.60
CA LEU A 45 -2.73 -7.45 7.49
C LEU A 45 -1.27 -7.18 7.86
N GLY A 46 -0.37 -8.02 7.34
CA GLY A 46 1.06 -7.74 7.38
C GLY A 46 1.41 -6.58 6.44
N THR A 47 2.50 -5.88 6.76
CA THR A 47 3.09 -4.88 5.87
C THR A 47 4.11 -5.53 4.93
N ASN A 48 4.39 -4.88 3.80
CA ASN A 48 5.50 -5.27 2.92
C ASN A 48 6.85 -4.91 3.56
N LEU A 49 7.92 -5.57 3.10
CA LEU A 49 9.29 -5.24 3.48
C LEU A 49 10.03 -4.66 2.27
N PRO A 50 10.55 -3.42 2.33
CA PRO A 50 10.56 -2.50 3.48
C PRO A 50 9.22 -1.78 3.70
N PRO A 51 8.85 -1.42 4.94
CA PRO A 51 7.58 -0.76 5.27
C PRO A 51 7.62 0.74 4.97
N GLN A 52 7.80 1.08 3.70
CA GLN A 52 7.89 2.44 3.16
C GLN A 52 6.69 2.71 2.27
N SER A 53 6.10 3.91 2.34
CA SER A 53 4.90 4.24 1.56
C SER A 53 5.05 3.95 0.05
N PRO A 54 6.15 4.31 -0.64
CA PRO A 54 6.31 3.99 -2.06
C PRO A 54 6.28 2.49 -2.37
N ALA A 55 6.89 1.68 -1.51
CA ALA A 55 6.90 0.24 -1.66
C ALA A 55 5.51 -0.36 -1.39
N ALA A 56 4.84 0.08 -0.32
CA ALA A 56 3.50 -0.37 0.06
C ALA A 56 2.45 -0.06 -1.03
N TRP A 57 2.43 1.18 -1.52
CA TRP A 57 1.49 1.60 -2.56
C TRP A 57 1.76 0.91 -3.90
N SER A 58 3.04 0.68 -4.25
CA SER A 58 3.40 -0.09 -5.45
C SER A 58 2.99 -1.56 -5.33
N THR A 59 3.19 -2.18 -4.17
CA THR A 59 2.72 -3.54 -3.89
C THR A 59 1.20 -3.62 -3.99
N PHE A 60 0.47 -2.67 -3.40
CA PHE A 60 -0.98 -2.60 -3.48
C PHE A 60 -1.49 -2.45 -4.92
N ALA A 61 -0.90 -1.53 -5.70
CA ALA A 61 -1.34 -1.24 -7.06
C ALA A 61 -1.03 -2.38 -8.05
N THR A 62 0.04 -3.13 -7.83
CA THR A 62 0.52 -4.16 -8.79
C THR A 62 0.21 -5.59 -8.37
N GLY A 63 -0.08 -5.83 -7.08
CA GLY A 63 -0.16 -7.17 -6.51
C GLY A 63 1.19 -7.93 -6.48
N ALA A 64 2.30 -7.22 -6.71
CA ALA A 64 3.66 -7.77 -6.70
C ALA A 64 4.43 -7.31 -5.45
N ASN A 65 5.44 -8.07 -5.01
CA ASN A 65 6.32 -7.63 -3.92
C ASN A 65 7.41 -6.66 -4.42
N PRO A 66 8.14 -5.96 -3.53
CA PRO A 66 9.19 -5.01 -3.91
C PRO A 66 10.30 -5.59 -4.79
N GLY A 67 10.66 -6.85 -4.60
CA GLY A 67 11.62 -7.54 -5.46
C GLY A 67 11.17 -7.69 -6.92
N ARG A 68 9.85 -7.72 -7.17
CA ARG A 68 9.29 -7.83 -8.52
C ARG A 68 8.96 -6.49 -9.17
N HIS A 69 8.44 -5.51 -8.41
CA HIS A 69 8.13 -4.19 -8.98
C HIS A 69 9.28 -3.17 -8.87
N GLY A 70 10.37 -3.48 -8.14
CA GLY A 70 11.60 -2.69 -8.09
C GLY A 70 11.54 -1.41 -7.25
N VAL A 71 10.45 -1.16 -6.52
CA VAL A 71 10.28 0.05 -5.70
C VAL A 71 10.48 -0.32 -4.23
N PHE A 72 11.60 0.13 -3.66
CA PHE A 72 11.97 -0.15 -2.27
C PHE A 72 11.84 1.07 -1.34
N GLY A 73 11.56 2.25 -1.88
CA GLY A 73 11.49 3.48 -1.11
C GLY A 73 11.44 4.70 -2.03
N PHE A 74 11.74 5.87 -1.49
CA PHE A 74 11.72 7.13 -2.24
C PHE A 74 12.94 7.31 -3.15
N LEU A 75 14.07 6.73 -2.74
CA LEU A 75 15.35 6.87 -3.45
C LEU A 75 15.84 5.50 -3.89
N ARG A 76 16.43 5.46 -5.09
CA ARG A 76 17.29 4.38 -5.55
C ARG A 76 18.70 4.93 -5.79
N ARG A 77 19.68 4.04 -5.82
CA ARG A 77 21.05 4.37 -6.20
C ARG A 77 21.28 3.88 -7.61
N LEU A 78 21.82 4.75 -8.46
CA LEU A 78 22.23 4.37 -9.80
C LEU A 78 23.42 3.39 -9.71
N PRO A 79 23.39 2.22 -10.37
CA PRO A 79 24.48 1.25 -10.31
C PRO A 79 25.82 1.81 -10.81
N GLU A 80 25.79 2.78 -11.73
CA GLU A 80 26.97 3.29 -12.42
C GLU A 80 27.83 4.20 -11.54
N ASN A 81 27.19 4.99 -10.66
CA ASN A 81 27.87 6.05 -9.90
C ASN A 81 27.35 6.21 -8.46
N TYR A 82 26.38 5.40 -8.03
CA TYR A 82 25.75 5.44 -6.71
C TYR A 82 25.04 6.75 -6.34
N TYR A 83 24.86 7.66 -7.29
CA TYR A 83 24.09 8.86 -7.01
C TYR A 83 22.62 8.53 -6.76
N PRO A 84 21.95 9.32 -5.90
CA PRO A 84 20.55 9.14 -5.61
C PRO A 84 19.70 9.53 -6.83
N ASP A 85 18.71 8.70 -7.14
CA ASP A 85 17.66 8.97 -8.11
C ASP A 85 16.29 8.74 -7.46
N LEU A 86 15.26 9.44 -7.95
CA LEU A 86 13.90 9.30 -7.44
C LEU A 86 13.30 7.98 -7.92
N ALA A 87 13.00 7.09 -6.98
CA ALA A 87 12.41 5.79 -7.25
C ALA A 87 10.88 5.84 -7.46
N LEU A 88 10.29 7.04 -7.48
CA LEU A 88 8.84 7.24 -7.55
C LEU A 88 8.24 7.02 -8.96
N PHE A 89 9.02 7.25 -10.02
CA PHE A 89 8.51 7.30 -11.40
C PHE A 89 9.30 6.48 -12.43
N GLY A 90 10.14 5.55 -11.98
CA GLY A 90 10.96 4.71 -12.86
C GLY A 90 10.84 3.24 -12.51
N ILE A 91 10.29 2.43 -13.41
CA ILE A 91 10.48 0.97 -13.34
C ILE A 91 11.96 0.73 -13.56
N ASP A 92 12.61 0.10 -12.57
CA ASP A 92 13.97 -0.37 -12.76
C ASP A 92 13.97 -1.51 -13.80
N ARG A 93 14.43 -1.19 -15.02
CA ARG A 93 14.54 -2.16 -16.12
C ARG A 93 15.86 -2.92 -16.11
N SER A 94 16.79 -2.59 -15.21
CA SER A 94 18.11 -3.24 -15.19
C SER A 94 18.05 -4.71 -14.78
N GLY A 95 16.96 -5.15 -14.13
CA GLY A 95 16.72 -6.53 -13.71
C GLY A 95 15.62 -7.28 -14.46
N MET A 96 14.90 -6.65 -15.39
CA MET A 96 13.90 -7.35 -16.23
C MET A 96 14.62 -8.00 -17.41
N SER A 97 14.99 -9.28 -17.27
CA SER A 97 15.21 -10.11 -18.47
C SER A 97 13.89 -10.19 -19.28
N PRO A 98 13.98 -10.30 -20.62
CA PRO A 98 12.80 -10.37 -21.49
C PRO A 98 11.78 -11.42 -21.07
#